data_AF-A0A1U7IFE0-F1
#
_entry.id   AF-A0A1U7IFE0-F1
#
_cell.length_a   1.000
_cell.length_b   1.000
_cell.length_c   1.000
_cell.angle_alpha   90.00
_cell.angle_beta   90.00
_cell.angle_gamma   90.00
#
_symmetry.space_group_name_H-M   'P 1'
#
loop_
_entity.id
_entity.type
_entity.pdbx_description
1 polymer ?
#
loop_
_entity_poly.entity_id
_entity_poly.type
_entity_poly.pdbx_seq_one_letter_code
_entity_poly.pdbx_strand_id
1 'polypeptide(L)'
;MPLDKRTTNIIVRLTPKEKSLIEKKAAAAAMTLSDYIRHCVERRTYSTPIPEINRLTYHQLAKVALSLSHAINTIEAAKISEQNLSSFEEVRRTTVDTLQVVRSVQSQLLGLKSSEELS
;
A
#
# COMPACT_ATOMS: atom_id res chain seq x y z
N MET A 1 -3.98 28.63 6.29
CA MET A 1 -4.79 28.88 5.08
C MET A 1 -5.62 27.63 4.79
N PRO A 2 -6.93 27.74 4.51
CA PRO A 2 -7.71 26.57 4.12
C PRO A 2 -7.22 26.12 2.73
N LEU A 3 -6.93 24.83 2.57
CA LEU A 3 -6.57 24.29 1.25
C LEU A 3 -7.75 24.46 0.30
N ASP A 4 -7.53 25.04 -0.87
CA ASP A 4 -8.55 25.18 -1.91
C ASP A 4 -9.25 23.84 -2.15
N LYS A 5 -10.55 23.80 -1.83
CA LYS A 5 -11.39 22.64 -2.16
C LYS A 5 -11.42 22.52 -3.69
N ARG A 6 -10.81 21.47 -4.22
CA ARG A 6 -10.84 21.17 -5.67
C ARG A 6 -12.30 21.04 -6.14
N THR A 7 -12.71 21.96 -7.02
CA THR A 7 -14.09 22.16 -7.51
C THR A 7 -14.34 21.60 -8.91
N THR A 8 -13.38 20.87 -9.50
CA THR A 8 -13.54 20.32 -10.86
C THR A 8 -14.52 19.15 -10.87
N ASN A 9 -15.66 19.34 -11.56
CA ASN A 9 -16.65 18.30 -11.78
C ASN A 9 -16.36 17.59 -13.12
N ILE A 10 -16.30 16.25 -13.09
CA ILE A 10 -16.11 15.40 -14.27
C ILE A 10 -17.32 14.50 -14.40
N ILE A 11 -17.94 14.47 -15.59
CA ILE A 11 -19.11 13.64 -15.87
C ILE A 11 -18.64 12.39 -16.62
N VAL A 12 -18.96 11.22 -16.07
CA VAL A 12 -18.67 9.92 -16.68
C VAL A 12 -19.98 9.29 -17.13
N ARG A 13 -20.05 8.89 -18.41
CA ARG A 13 -21.19 8.13 -18.94
C ARG A 13 -20.90 6.64 -18.78
N LEU A 14 -21.78 5.94 -18.07
CA LEU A 14 -21.69 4.50 -17.81
C LEU A 14 -22.99 3.84 -18.25
N THR A 15 -22.88 2.64 -18.80
CA THR A 15 -24.04 1.75 -18.95
C THR A 15 -24.53 1.28 -17.58
N PRO A 16 -25.81 0.83 -17.47
CA PRO A 16 -26.33 0.32 -16.20
C PRO A 16 -25.52 -0.84 -15.62
N LYS A 17 -24.98 -1.72 -16.49
CA LYS A 17 -24.14 -2.86 -16.08
C LYS A 17 -22.80 -2.39 -15.49
N GLU A 18 -22.14 -1.44 -16.13
CA GLU A 18 -20.87 -0.88 -15.65
C GLU A 18 -21.05 -0.15 -14.33
N LYS A 19 -22.12 0.66 -14.21
CA LYS A 19 -22.43 1.36 -12.96
C LYS A 19 -22.59 0.38 -11.79
N SER A 20 -23.39 -0.67 -11.97
CA SER A 20 -23.59 -1.69 -10.92
C SER A 20 -22.29 -2.41 -10.55
N LEU A 21 -21.44 -2.72 -11.54
CA LEU A 21 -20.15 -3.36 -11.28
C LEU A 21 -19.23 -2.47 -10.44
N ILE A 22 -19.15 -1.18 -10.77
CA ILE A 22 -18.28 -0.24 -10.05
C ILE A 22 -18.84 0.03 -8.65
N GLU A 23 -20.15 0.14 -8.48
CA GLU A 23 -20.80 0.28 -7.17
C GLU A 23 -20.48 -0.89 -6.23
N LYS A 24 -20.51 -2.12 -6.74
CA LYS A 24 -20.12 -3.30 -5.95
C LYS A 24 -18.66 -3.24 -5.50
N LYS A 25 -17.77 -2.79 -6.38
CA LYS A 25 -16.35 -2.62 -6.05
C LYS A 25 -16.12 -1.48 -5.04
N ALA A 26 -16.85 -0.38 -5.19
CA ALA A 26 -16.81 0.74 -4.24
C ALA A 26 -17.31 0.32 -2.85
N ALA A 27 -18.40 -0.44 -2.78
CA ALA A 27 -18.94 -0.98 -1.54
C ALA A 27 -17.95 -1.95 -0.87
N ALA A 28 -17.34 -2.85 -1.64
CA ALA A 28 -16.30 -3.75 -1.14
C ALA A 28 -15.09 -2.99 -0.57
N ALA A 29 -14.78 -1.81 -1.10
CA ALA A 29 -13.72 -0.92 -0.63
C ALA A 29 -14.18 0.08 0.46
N ALA A 30 -15.42 0.00 0.93
CA ALA A 30 -16.02 0.93 1.89
C ALA A 30 -15.93 2.43 1.47
N MET A 31 -16.12 2.70 0.17
CA MET A 31 -16.06 4.05 -0.41
C MET A 31 -17.34 4.44 -1.14
N THR A 32 -17.52 5.74 -1.33
CA THR A 32 -18.52 6.25 -2.28
C THR A 32 -18.10 5.95 -3.71
N LEU A 33 -19.07 5.87 -4.63
CA LEU A 33 -18.78 5.63 -6.06
C LEU A 33 -17.82 6.68 -6.64
N SER A 34 -18.02 7.96 -6.29
CA SER A 34 -17.19 9.06 -6.77
C SER A 34 -15.75 8.99 -6.25
N ASP A 35 -15.58 8.68 -4.96
CA ASP A 35 -14.25 8.50 -4.38
C ASP A 35 -13.56 7.29 -5.00
N TYR A 36 -14.31 6.22 -5.26
CA TYR A 36 -13.79 5.02 -5.87
C TYR A 36 -13.26 5.25 -7.28
N ILE A 37 -14.05 5.93 -8.12
CA ILE A 37 -13.65 6.28 -9.50
C ILE A 37 -12.44 7.21 -9.48
N ARG A 38 -12.44 8.26 -8.64
CA ARG A 38 -11.30 9.17 -8.50
C ARG A 38 -10.04 8.41 -8.13
N HIS A 39 -10.13 7.47 -7.20
CA HIS A 39 -8.99 6.68 -6.75
C HIS A 39 -8.42 5.78 -7.86
N CYS A 40 -9.31 5.14 -8.64
CA CYS A 40 -8.93 4.31 -9.77
C CYS A 40 -8.19 5.13 -10.85
N VAL A 41 -8.69 6.34 -11.15
CA VAL A 41 -8.05 7.25 -12.12
C VAL A 41 -6.69 7.74 -11.60
N GLU A 42 -6.59 8.04 -10.30
CA GLU A 42 -5.36 8.49 -9.65
C GLU A 42 -4.34 7.35 -9.39
N ARG A 43 -4.63 6.10 -9.83
CA ARG A 43 -3.79 4.90 -9.62
C ARG A 43 -3.39 4.65 -8.17
N ARG A 44 -4.21 5.10 -7.22
CA ARG A 44 -3.96 4.80 -5.82
C ARG A 44 -4.44 3.38 -5.54
N THR A 45 -3.56 2.57 -4.96
CA THR A 45 -3.86 1.18 -4.62
C THR A 45 -4.79 1.12 -3.43
N TYR A 46 -5.92 0.43 -3.57
CA TYR A 46 -6.67 -0.04 -2.41
C TYR A 46 -5.79 -1.00 -1.62
N SER A 47 -5.61 -0.74 -0.33
CA SER A 47 -5.43 -1.85 0.59
C SER A 47 -6.77 -2.58 0.57
N THR A 48 -6.78 -3.85 0.15
CA THR A 48 -7.93 -4.72 0.37
C THR A 48 -8.40 -4.55 1.82
N PRO A 49 -9.72 -4.58 2.10
CA PRO A 49 -10.20 -4.48 3.47
C PRO A 49 -9.52 -5.58 4.28
N ILE A 50 -8.75 -5.19 5.29
CA ILE A 50 -8.05 -6.16 6.12
C ILE A 50 -9.15 -6.97 6.83
N PRO A 51 -9.18 -8.31 6.68
CA PRO A 51 -10.11 -9.13 7.44
C PRO A 51 -10.02 -8.77 8.92
N GLU A 52 -11.15 -8.62 9.60
CA GLU A 52 -11.18 -8.04 10.95
C GLU A 52 -10.30 -8.83 11.94
N ILE A 53 -10.24 -10.16 11.74
CA ILE A 53 -9.38 -11.10 12.48
C ILE A 53 -7.87 -10.78 12.35
N ASN A 54 -7.45 -10.17 11.24
CA ASN A 54 -6.06 -9.86 10.92
C ASN A 54 -5.70 -8.39 11.19
N ARG A 55 -6.67 -7.54 11.54
CA ARG A 55 -6.49 -6.08 11.63
C ARG A 55 -5.38 -5.67 12.59
N LEU A 56 -5.33 -6.31 13.76
CA LEU A 56 -4.35 -5.99 14.80
C LEU A 56 -2.93 -6.39 14.38
N THR A 57 -2.77 -7.62 13.88
CA THR A 57 -1.50 -8.15 13.36
C THR A 57 -0.99 -7.34 12.16
N TYR A 58 -1.88 -6.98 11.23
CA TYR A 58 -1.55 -6.16 10.07
C TYR A 58 -1.01 -4.78 10.49
N HIS A 59 -1.64 -4.14 11.48
CA HIS A 59 -1.18 -2.86 12.01
C HIS A 59 0.18 -2.96 12.72
N GLN A 60 0.42 -4.04 13.47
CA GLN A 60 1.73 -4.27 14.09
C GLN A 60 2.82 -4.46 13.03
N LEU A 61 2.56 -5.27 12.00
CA LEU A 61 3.49 -5.46 10.88
C LEU A 61 3.70 -4.16 10.09
N ALA A 62 2.69 -3.30 9.96
CA ALA A 62 2.83 -2.01 9.29
C ALA A 62 3.79 -1.08 10.05
N LYS A 63 3.76 -1.09 11.38
CA LYS A 63 4.72 -0.34 12.21
C LYS A 63 6.14 -0.87 12.02
N VAL A 64 6.33 -2.19 12.00
CA VAL A 64 7.63 -2.83 11.74
C VAL A 64 8.15 -2.49 10.35
N ALA A 65 7.31 -2.58 9.32
CA ALA A 65 7.66 -2.22 7.95
C ALA A 65 8.09 -0.75 7.82
N LEU A 66 7.41 0.15 8.54
CA LEU A 66 7.78 1.56 8.57
C LEU A 66 9.15 1.77 9.23
N SER A 67 9.40 1.14 10.38
CA SER A 67 10.69 1.20 11.06
C SER A 67 11.84 0.65 10.21
N LEU A 68 11.64 -0.48 9.52
CA LEU A 68 12.63 -1.05 8.59
C LEU A 68 12.89 -0.13 7.39
N SER A 69 11.85 0.50 6.85
CA SER A 69 11.99 1.47 5.75
C SER A 69 12.80 2.69 6.18
N HIS A 70 12.57 3.19 7.41
CA HIS A 70 13.39 4.26 7.98
C HIS A 70 14.84 3.83 8.17
N ALA A 71 15.09 2.62 8.68
CA ALA A 71 16.44 2.10 8.85
C ALA A 71 17.21 2.02 7.52
N ILE A 72 16.57 1.56 6.44
CA ILE A 72 17.16 1.57 5.09
C ILE A 72 17.55 2.99 4.67
N ASN A 73 16.65 3.95 4.81
CA ASN A 73 16.91 5.34 4.45
C ASN A 73 18.06 5.94 5.28
N THR A 74 18.14 5.61 6.57
CA THR A 74 19.25 6.04 7.44
C THR A 74 20.58 5.42 7.02
N ILE A 75 20.59 4.13 6.65
CA ILE A 75 21.78 3.46 6.12
C ILE A 75 22.23 4.11 4.80
N GLU A 76 21.29 4.43 3.91
CA GLU A 76 21.59 5.12 2.64
C GLU A 76 22.16 6.52 2.88
N ALA A 77 21.58 7.28 3.82
CA ALA A 77 22.11 8.60 4.20
C ALA A 77 23.51 8.53 4.84
N ALA A 78 23.78 7.49 5.63
CA ALA A 78 25.10 7.26 6.23
C ALA A 78 26.15 6.89 5.19
N LYS A 79 25.78 6.09 4.17
CA LYS A 79 26.63 5.76 3.02
C LYS A 79 27.02 7.01 2.20
N ILE A 80 26.06 7.91 1.97
CA ILE A 80 26.32 9.20 1.28
C ILE A 80 27.27 10.08 2.09
N SER A 81 27.27 9.96 3.41
CA SER A 81 28.14 10.70 4.33
C SER A 81 29.56 10.10 4.48
N GLU A 82 29.95 9.18 3.60
CA GLU A 82 31.27 8.50 3.56
C GLU A 82 31.68 7.80 4.87
N GLN A 83 30.72 7.44 5.73
CA GLN A 83 30.99 6.59 6.88
C GLN A 83 31.24 5.15 6.40
N ASN A 84 32.51 4.80 6.17
CA ASN A 84 32.91 3.48 5.72
C ASN A 84 32.82 2.46 6.88
N LEU A 85 31.69 1.77 6.99
CA LEU A 85 31.58 0.51 7.73
C LEU A 85 31.35 -0.63 6.72
N SER A 86 32.27 -1.58 6.67
CA SER A 86 32.18 -2.79 5.84
C SER A 86 30.91 -3.62 6.08
N SER A 87 30.25 -3.45 7.23
CA SER A 87 28.96 -4.07 7.55
C SER A 87 27.73 -3.38 6.92
N PHE A 88 27.85 -2.21 6.30
CA PHE A 88 26.66 -1.47 5.83
C PHE A 88 25.87 -2.22 4.75
N GLU A 89 26.55 -2.83 3.79
CA GLU A 89 25.85 -3.56 2.71
C GLU A 89 25.19 -4.84 3.22
N GLU A 90 25.79 -5.53 4.18
CA GLU A 90 25.23 -6.75 4.79
C GLU A 90 24.01 -6.43 5.66
N VAL A 91 24.09 -5.38 6.48
CA VAL A 91 22.97 -4.89 7.30
C VAL A 91 21.85 -4.37 6.40
N ARG A 92 22.18 -3.62 5.32
CA ARG A 92 21.19 -3.15 4.35
C ARG A 92 20.47 -4.31 3.70
N ARG A 93 21.20 -5.31 3.20
CA ARG A 93 20.63 -6.48 2.54
C ARG A 93 19.68 -7.23 3.47
N THR A 94 20.12 -7.50 4.70
CA THR A 94 19.28 -8.14 5.72
C THR A 94 18.02 -7.33 6.04
N THR A 95 18.13 -5.99 6.09
CA THR A 95 16.99 -5.10 6.36
C THR A 95 15.99 -5.05 5.18
N VAL A 96 16.49 -5.13 3.95
CA VAL A 96 15.66 -5.20 2.74
C VAL A 96 14.94 -6.56 2.67
N ASP A 97 15.65 -7.65 2.92
CA ASP A 97 15.09 -9.01 2.88
C ASP A 97 14.01 -9.18 3.95
N THR A 98 14.25 -8.67 5.17
CA THR A 98 13.23 -8.67 6.24
C THR A 98 12.02 -7.80 5.90
N LEU A 99 12.21 -6.63 5.28
CA LEU A 99 11.10 -5.80 4.82
C LEU A 99 10.26 -6.51 3.74
N GLN A 100 10.89 -7.25 2.83
CA GLN A 100 10.18 -8.04 1.82
C GLN A 100 9.35 -9.15 2.46
N VAL A 101 9.88 -9.86 3.46
CA VAL A 101 9.13 -10.88 4.21
C VAL A 101 7.93 -10.27 4.94
N VAL A 102 8.12 -9.14 5.63
CA VAL A 102 7.02 -8.44 6.33
C VAL A 102 5.91 -8.04 5.35
N ARG A 103 6.27 -7.51 4.17
CA ARG A 103 5.31 -7.15 3.14
C ARG A 103 4.59 -8.36 2.56
N SER A 104 5.29 -9.48 2.37
CA SER A 104 4.69 -10.74 1.93
C SER A 104 3.63 -11.24 2.92
N VAL A 105 3.95 -11.24 4.21
CA VAL A 105 3.00 -11.63 5.27
C VAL A 105 1.80 -10.67 5.31
N GLN A 106 2.02 -9.36 5.13
CA GLN A 106 0.92 -8.40 5.03
C GLN A 106 0.00 -8.69 3.83
N SER A 107 0.55 -9.04 2.67
CA SER A 107 -0.24 -9.45 1.49
C SER A 107 -1.04 -10.74 1.75
N GLN A 108 -0.46 -11.72 2.44
CA GLN A 108 -1.17 -12.94 2.84
C GLN A 108 -2.32 -12.64 3.81
N LEU A 109 -2.10 -11.77 4.80
CA LEU A 109 -3.13 -11.35 5.76
C LEU A 109 -4.28 -10.59 5.09
N LEU A 110 -4.02 -9.94 3.96
CA LEU A 110 -5.01 -9.28 3.12
C LEU A 110 -5.79 -10.25 2.21
N GLY A 111 -5.48 -11.55 2.23
CA GLY A 111 -6.07 -12.54 1.34
C GLY A 111 -5.65 -12.38 -0.13
N LEU A 112 -4.61 -11.57 -0.40
CA LEU A 112 -4.01 -11.49 -1.72
C LEU A 112 -3.15 -12.73 -1.87
N LYS A 113 -3.62 -13.71 -2.66
CA LYS A 113 -2.81 -14.88 -3.02
C LYS A 113 -1.44 -14.39 -3.53
N SER A 114 -0.37 -15.02 -3.07
CA SER A 114 0.94 -14.86 -3.71
C SER A 114 0.75 -15.11 -5.21
N SER A 115 1.44 -14.31 -6.03
CA SER A 115 1.37 -14.34 -7.50
C SER A 115 1.76 -15.70 -8.14
N GLU A 116 1.88 -16.77 -7.36
CA GLU A 116 2.28 -18.12 -7.79
C GLU A 116 1.08 -19.03 -8.14
N GLU A 117 -0.16 -18.64 -7.86
CA GLU A 117 -1.34 -19.47 -8.15
C GLU A 117 -2.13 -19.06 -9.41
N LEU A 118 -1.57 -18.23 -10.30
CA LEU A 118 -2.16 -17.87 -11.59
C LEU A 118 -1.31 -18.39 -12.76
N SER A 119 -0.88 -19.65 -12.67
CA SER A 119 -0.32 -20.42 -13.79
C SER A 119 -1.42 -20.83 -14.77
#